data_AF-A0A8C3DJQ1-F1
#
_entry.id   AF-A0A8C3DJQ1-F1
#
_cell.length_a   1.000
_cell.length_b   1.000
_cell.length_c   1.000
_cell.angle_alpha   90.00
_cell.angle_beta   90.00
_cell.angle_gamma   90.00
#
_symmetry.space_group_name_H-M   'P 1'
#
loop_
_entity.id
_entity.type
_entity.pdbx_description
1 polymer ?
#
loop_
_entity_poly.entity_id
_entity_poly.type
_entity_poly.pdbx_seq_one_letter_code
_entity_poly.pdbx_strand_id
1 'polypeptide(L)'
;MRFEDLLLEIGGRFQILILAVLCLLRINLPMHFLLHNFLAAIPSHHCAIPHQEAFVNLTMEEVLLISIPRKPDGTFSSCEMFSQPQFHLLLNSSLQPENKSIIQHCQHGWVYDHSQFTSTISTQWDLVCEQRGLNQATATFFFIGVTMGAMVFGYLSDRFDPSQAAPLGPQFHKKNSTNMWPSVGNQRGGGRRKGNEDSRAMYMGQKPCSSNRSCLISFTCRWVPESARWLIAKGKVKQAHRHLLRCARINGRKDFDEDLSVFWCGVVSGVTSQGGFIPQLPEGFPSVPSPPAPCRFGVAFSYYGMSMNLTGFGLNIYLSQFVFGIIEIPAKMVMYVLVNRVGRRQSQAWTLILTGLCIGANIVIPKPFTSLRSAVAIMAKGFSEAAFTTVYLYTSELYPTILRQNGMGYTSFMARLGGALAPLVFLLDEAWRSLPEVTYCGVAVCSGAVAFLLPETLNVRLPEGIEDIEKGHPSLLPARGRRDSPVQLPAFLLFCPSAQT
;
A
#
# COMPACT_ATOMS: atom_id res chain seq x y z
N MET A 1 35.21 -5.13 6.82
CA MET A 1 34.13 -4.32 6.22
C MET A 1 32.79 -4.67 6.86
N ARG A 2 31.89 -3.71 7.03
CA ARG A 2 30.49 -4.01 7.36
C ARG A 2 29.72 -4.33 6.08
N PHE A 3 28.60 -5.04 6.20
CA PHE A 3 27.75 -5.38 5.06
C PHE A 3 27.22 -4.15 4.31
N GLU A 4 27.07 -3.02 5.01
CA GLU A 4 26.63 -1.75 4.45
C GLU A 4 27.68 -1.11 3.55
N ASP A 5 28.95 -1.15 3.96
CA ASP A 5 30.08 -0.67 3.17
C ASP A 5 30.20 -1.47 1.86
N LEU A 6 29.98 -2.79 1.94
CA LEU A 6 29.97 -3.69 0.80
C LEU A 6 28.84 -3.34 -0.20
N LEU A 7 27.65 -2.97 0.30
CA LEU A 7 26.53 -2.57 -0.55
C LEU A 7 26.76 -1.21 -1.23
N LEU A 8 27.47 -0.29 -0.57
CA LEU A 8 27.84 1.00 -1.14
C LEU A 8 28.86 0.82 -2.28
N GLU A 9 29.82 -0.09 -2.12
CA GLU A 9 30.81 -0.40 -3.17
C GLU A 9 30.24 -1.16 -4.36
N ILE A 10 29.28 -2.05 -4.12
CA ILE A 10 28.59 -2.85 -5.14
C ILE A 10 27.43 -2.08 -5.78
N GLY A 11 26.97 -0.97 -5.18
CA GLY A 11 25.80 -0.23 -5.66
C GLY A 11 25.93 0.30 -7.09
N GLY A 12 24.83 0.28 -7.87
CA GLY A 12 24.91 0.68 -9.29
C GLY A 12 23.70 0.36 -10.16
N ARG A 13 23.93 0.22 -11.48
CA ARG A 13 22.90 0.06 -12.53
C ARG A 13 21.93 -1.10 -12.26
N PHE A 14 22.40 -2.19 -11.67
CA PHE A 14 21.55 -3.33 -11.32
C PHE A 14 20.49 -3.00 -10.27
N GLN A 15 20.84 -2.21 -9.24
CA GLN A 15 19.88 -1.77 -8.22
C GLN A 15 18.84 -0.81 -8.82
N ILE A 16 19.27 0.10 -9.72
CA ILE A 16 18.37 1.00 -10.43
C ILE A 16 17.38 0.21 -11.29
N LEU A 17 17.86 -0.82 -12.01
CA LEU A 17 17.00 -1.68 -12.82
C LEU A 17 15.97 -2.44 -11.97
N ILE A 18 16.39 -3.04 -10.85
CA ILE A 18 15.47 -3.71 -9.92
C ILE A 18 14.44 -2.71 -9.38
N LEU A 19 14.89 -1.53 -8.95
CA LEU A 19 14.01 -0.49 -8.43
C LEU A 19 13.00 -0.05 -9.49
N ALA A 20 13.43 0.16 -10.74
CA ALA A 20 12.56 0.52 -11.85
C ALA A 20 11.49 -0.55 -12.11
N VAL A 21 11.87 -1.83 -12.13
CA VAL A 21 10.93 -2.96 -12.27
C VAL A 21 9.93 -2.98 -11.13
N LEU A 22 10.38 -2.84 -9.88
CA LEU A 22 9.50 -2.79 -8.71
C LEU A 22 8.55 -1.59 -8.75
N CYS A 23 9.02 -0.42 -9.20
CA CYS A 23 8.19 0.77 -9.37
C CYS A 23 7.09 0.57 -10.42
N LEU A 24 7.39 -0.07 -11.56
CA LEU A 24 6.41 -0.37 -12.62
C LEU A 24 5.28 -1.29 -12.10
N LEU A 25 5.63 -2.33 -11.33
CA LEU A 25 4.66 -3.21 -10.68
C LEU A 25 3.80 -2.43 -9.66
N ARG A 26 4.41 -1.52 -8.90
CA ARG A 26 3.73 -0.74 -7.87
C ARG A 26 2.78 0.32 -8.44
N ILE A 27 3.02 0.85 -9.63
CA ILE A 27 2.17 1.89 -10.25
C ILE A 27 0.72 1.44 -10.47
N ASN A 28 0.51 0.13 -10.70
CA ASN A 28 -0.83 -0.42 -10.92
C ASN A 28 -1.69 -0.41 -9.65
N LEU A 29 -1.07 -0.50 -8.47
CA LEU A 29 -1.81 -0.59 -7.21
C LEU A 29 -2.62 0.68 -6.93
N PRO A 30 -2.03 1.90 -6.87
CA PRO A 30 -2.78 3.13 -6.66
C PRO A 30 -3.88 3.34 -7.69
N MET A 31 -3.65 2.98 -8.95
CA MET A 31 -4.66 3.10 -10.01
C MET A 31 -5.91 2.29 -9.66
N HIS A 32 -5.75 1.06 -9.17
CA HIS A 32 -6.89 0.25 -8.74
C HIS A 32 -7.59 0.79 -7.49
N PHE A 33 -6.84 1.32 -6.51
CA PHE A 33 -7.46 1.94 -5.32
C PHE A 33 -8.27 3.19 -5.67
N LEU A 34 -7.74 4.04 -6.56
CA LEU A 34 -8.39 5.30 -6.93
C LEU A 34 -9.50 5.12 -7.97
N LEU A 35 -9.41 4.09 -8.81
CA LEU A 35 -10.45 3.77 -9.79
C LEU A 35 -11.82 3.58 -9.13
N HIS A 36 -11.84 3.05 -7.89
CA HIS A 36 -13.06 2.85 -7.14
C HIS A 36 -13.87 4.15 -6.96
N ASN A 37 -13.21 5.29 -6.73
CA ASN A 37 -13.87 6.59 -6.57
C ASN A 37 -14.70 6.97 -7.80
N PHE A 38 -14.25 6.59 -9.00
CA PHE A 38 -14.95 6.87 -10.25
C PHE A 38 -16.02 5.81 -10.56
N LEU A 39 -15.75 4.54 -10.24
CA LEU A 39 -16.70 3.46 -10.47
C LEU A 39 -17.93 3.55 -9.56
N ALA A 40 -17.75 3.98 -8.31
CA ALA A 40 -18.82 4.12 -7.33
C ALA A 40 -19.40 5.56 -7.25
N ALA A 41 -19.00 6.45 -8.17
CA ALA A 41 -19.50 7.82 -8.20
C ALA A 41 -21.00 7.85 -8.52
N ILE A 42 -21.78 8.53 -7.69
CA ILE A 42 -23.21 8.72 -7.91
C ILE A 42 -23.40 10.02 -8.72
N PRO A 43 -23.80 9.95 -10.00
CA PRO A 43 -24.10 11.14 -10.78
C PRO A 43 -25.38 11.82 -10.25
N SER A 44 -25.59 13.07 -10.66
CA SER A 44 -26.85 13.76 -10.40
C SER A 44 -28.01 12.96 -10.99
N HIS A 45 -29.02 12.72 -10.17
CA HIS A 45 -30.17 11.91 -10.52
C HIS A 45 -31.43 12.47 -9.88
N HIS A 46 -32.56 12.05 -10.43
CA HIS A 46 -33.88 12.35 -9.95
C HIS A 46 -34.80 11.13 -10.08
N CYS A 47 -35.94 11.15 -9.38
CA CYS A 47 -36.94 10.10 -9.51
C CYS A 47 -37.45 10.02 -10.96
N ALA A 48 -37.70 8.81 -11.45
CA ALA A 48 -38.41 8.60 -12.71
C ALA A 48 -39.89 8.98 -12.55
N ILE A 49 -40.41 9.76 -13.50
CA ILE A 49 -41.78 10.29 -13.45
C ILE A 49 -42.69 9.38 -14.28
N PRO A 50 -43.73 8.77 -13.68
CA PRO A 50 -44.66 7.94 -14.44
C PRO A 50 -45.50 8.80 -15.40
N HIS A 51 -45.87 8.23 -16.54
CA HIS A 51 -46.72 8.87 -17.56
C HIS A 51 -46.19 10.22 -18.05
N GLN A 52 -44.87 10.36 -18.22
CA GLN A 52 -44.26 11.58 -18.75
C GLN A 52 -44.83 12.00 -20.12
N GLU A 53 -45.28 11.05 -20.94
CA GLU A 53 -45.96 11.29 -22.22
C GLU A 53 -47.32 11.98 -22.10
N ALA A 54 -47.96 11.98 -20.92
CA ALA A 54 -49.21 12.70 -20.70
C ALA A 54 -49.01 14.22 -20.61
N PHE A 55 -47.77 14.69 -20.40
CA PHE A 55 -47.42 16.10 -20.26
C PHE A 55 -46.88 16.73 -21.56
N VAL A 56 -47.51 16.42 -22.70
CA VAL A 56 -47.05 16.87 -24.05
C VAL A 56 -46.89 18.39 -24.15
N ASN A 57 -47.67 19.15 -23.38
CA ASN A 57 -47.69 20.61 -23.45
C ASN A 57 -46.67 21.31 -22.52
N LEU A 58 -45.84 20.57 -21.77
CA LEU A 58 -44.89 21.12 -20.79
C LEU A 58 -43.44 20.75 -21.14
N THR A 59 -42.51 21.65 -20.82
CA THR A 59 -41.08 21.40 -20.94
C THR A 59 -40.57 20.46 -19.83
N MET A 60 -39.41 19.82 -20.05
CA MET A 60 -38.83 18.90 -19.06
C MET A 60 -38.56 19.57 -17.71
N GLU A 61 -38.16 20.84 -17.69
CA GLU A 61 -37.96 21.58 -16.44
C GLU A 61 -39.26 21.84 -15.69
N GLU A 62 -40.34 22.17 -16.39
CA GLU A 62 -41.67 22.36 -15.80
C GLU A 62 -42.23 21.05 -15.25
N VAL A 63 -42.04 19.94 -15.97
CA VAL A 63 -42.43 18.59 -15.51
C VAL A 63 -41.67 18.20 -14.25
N LEU A 64 -40.36 18.50 -14.17
CA LEU A 64 -39.58 18.29 -12.95
C LEU A 64 -40.06 19.19 -11.81
N LEU A 65 -40.40 20.45 -12.09
CA LEU A 65 -40.90 21.41 -11.10
C LEU A 65 -42.18 20.94 -10.40
N ILE A 66 -43.13 20.40 -11.15
CA ILE A 66 -44.41 19.93 -10.60
C ILE A 66 -44.32 18.55 -9.94
N SER A 67 -43.28 17.77 -10.25
CA SER A 67 -43.19 16.36 -9.83
C SER A 67 -42.18 16.12 -8.70
N ILE A 68 -41.17 16.99 -8.54
CA ILE A 68 -40.08 16.80 -7.59
C ILE A 68 -39.93 18.04 -6.69
N PRO A 69 -39.88 17.89 -5.36
CA PRO A 69 -39.70 19.00 -4.45
C PRO A 69 -38.31 19.65 -4.60
N ARG A 70 -38.26 20.98 -4.45
CA ARG A 70 -36.99 21.73 -4.40
C ARG A 70 -36.44 21.79 -2.98
N LYS A 71 -35.14 21.60 -2.87
CA LYS A 71 -34.35 21.85 -1.66
C LYS A 71 -34.21 23.36 -1.42
N PRO A 72 -33.86 23.78 -0.19
CA PRO A 72 -33.60 25.20 0.13
C PRO A 72 -32.51 25.84 -0.75
N ASP A 73 -31.59 25.02 -1.25
CA ASP A 73 -30.48 25.42 -2.12
C ASP A 73 -30.92 25.64 -3.60
N GLY A 74 -32.22 25.52 -3.91
CA GLY A 74 -32.78 25.70 -5.26
C GLY A 74 -32.69 24.48 -6.17
N THR A 75 -31.97 23.44 -5.77
CA THR A 75 -31.83 22.17 -6.49
C THR A 75 -33.00 21.23 -6.23
N PHE A 76 -33.28 20.31 -7.16
CA PHE A 76 -34.31 19.28 -6.96
C PHE A 76 -33.87 18.21 -5.95
N SER A 77 -34.82 17.64 -5.20
CA SER A 77 -34.56 16.50 -4.34
C SER A 77 -34.33 15.25 -5.18
N SER A 78 -33.20 14.57 -4.99
CA SER A 78 -32.84 13.39 -5.78
C SER A 78 -33.56 12.11 -5.37
N CYS A 79 -34.08 12.06 -4.14
CA CYS A 79 -34.62 10.84 -3.52
C CYS A 79 -36.12 10.91 -3.20
N GLU A 80 -36.73 12.09 -3.38
CA GLU A 80 -38.12 12.35 -3.03
C GLU A 80 -38.87 12.88 -4.24
N MET A 81 -40.15 12.55 -4.32
CA MET A 81 -41.08 13.05 -5.33
C MET A 81 -42.44 13.37 -4.73
N PHE A 82 -43.25 14.15 -5.44
CA PHE A 82 -44.65 14.33 -5.08
C PHE A 82 -45.47 13.10 -5.49
N SER A 83 -46.45 12.74 -4.66
CA SER A 83 -47.40 11.67 -4.95
C SER A 83 -48.35 12.03 -6.10
N GLN A 84 -48.61 13.32 -6.29
CA GLN A 84 -49.40 13.87 -7.39
C GLN A 84 -48.76 15.15 -7.95
N PRO A 85 -48.83 15.40 -9.26
CA PRO A 85 -48.22 16.57 -9.89
C PRO A 85 -48.84 17.88 -9.38
N GLN A 86 -47.99 18.81 -8.93
CA GLN A 86 -48.38 20.06 -8.30
C GLN A 86 -48.34 21.23 -9.30
N PHE A 87 -49.38 21.36 -10.14
CA PHE A 87 -49.44 22.41 -11.16
C PHE A 87 -49.42 23.85 -10.62
N HIS A 88 -49.82 24.06 -9.36
CA HIS A 88 -49.79 25.38 -8.73
C HIS A 88 -48.37 25.98 -8.64
N LEU A 89 -47.33 25.14 -8.64
CA LEU A 89 -45.92 25.57 -8.62
C LEU A 89 -45.49 26.25 -9.92
N LEU A 90 -46.23 26.06 -11.02
CA LEU A 90 -45.99 26.77 -12.29
C LEU A 90 -46.37 28.25 -12.20
N LEU A 91 -47.39 28.60 -11.40
CA LEU A 91 -47.82 30.00 -11.23
C LEU A 91 -46.92 30.77 -10.27
N ASN A 92 -46.43 30.12 -9.22
CA ASN A 92 -45.48 30.73 -8.29
C ASN A 92 -44.53 29.68 -7.70
N SER A 93 -43.31 29.67 -8.21
CA SER A 93 -42.26 28.69 -7.88
C SER A 93 -41.73 28.80 -6.45
N SER A 94 -42.15 29.82 -5.69
CA SER A 94 -41.74 30.07 -4.30
C SER A 94 -42.75 29.56 -3.26
N LEU A 95 -43.91 29.04 -3.70
CA LEU A 95 -44.89 28.42 -2.80
C LEU A 95 -44.36 27.06 -2.31
N GLN A 96 -44.28 26.89 -0.98
CA GLN A 96 -44.04 25.57 -0.39
C GLN A 96 -45.31 24.71 -0.52
N PRO A 97 -45.19 23.38 -0.66
CA PRO A 97 -46.34 22.50 -0.72
C PRO A 97 -47.20 22.66 0.54
N GLU A 98 -48.51 22.89 0.36
CA GLU A 98 -49.45 23.12 1.47
C GLU A 98 -49.48 21.96 2.48
N ASN A 99 -49.08 20.75 2.06
CA ASN A 99 -49.06 19.54 2.88
C ASN A 99 -47.78 18.71 2.67
N LYS A 100 -47.01 18.47 3.75
CA LYS A 100 -45.83 17.57 3.74
C LYS A 100 -46.17 16.11 3.42
N SER A 101 -47.43 15.68 3.60
CA SER A 101 -47.91 14.32 3.31
C SER A 101 -47.95 13.98 1.82
N ILE A 102 -47.74 14.95 0.93
CA ILE A 102 -47.69 14.74 -0.52
C ILE A 102 -46.29 14.26 -0.96
N ILE A 103 -45.27 14.38 -0.10
CA ILE A 103 -43.91 13.96 -0.41
C ILE A 103 -43.73 12.47 -0.10
N GLN A 104 -43.24 11.71 -1.08
CA GLN A 104 -42.97 10.28 -0.96
C GLN A 104 -41.60 9.92 -1.57
N HIS A 105 -41.07 8.75 -1.24
CA HIS A 105 -39.83 8.24 -1.85
C HIS A 105 -40.08 7.82 -3.31
N CYS A 106 -39.04 7.85 -4.15
CA CYS A 106 -39.16 7.45 -5.56
C CYS A 106 -39.71 6.01 -5.68
N GLN A 107 -40.80 5.82 -6.44
CA GLN A 107 -41.41 4.48 -6.61
C GLN A 107 -41.13 3.82 -7.96
N HIS A 108 -40.78 4.59 -8.99
CA HIS A 108 -40.68 4.11 -10.37
C HIS A 108 -39.22 4.05 -10.88
N GLY A 109 -38.26 3.98 -9.96
CA GLY A 109 -36.83 4.02 -10.27
C GLY A 109 -36.28 5.44 -10.42
N TRP A 110 -35.11 5.55 -11.06
CA TRP A 110 -34.33 6.79 -11.15
C TRP A 110 -33.86 7.06 -12.58
N VAL A 111 -33.72 8.34 -12.90
CA VAL A 111 -33.11 8.81 -14.14
C VAL A 111 -31.82 9.55 -13.78
N TYR A 112 -30.73 9.17 -14.43
CA TYR A 112 -29.38 9.65 -14.16
C TYR A 112 -28.90 10.57 -15.28
N ASP A 113 -28.14 11.60 -14.91
CA ASP A 113 -27.41 12.40 -15.89
C ASP A 113 -26.16 11.64 -16.36
N HIS A 114 -26.11 11.35 -17.66
CA HIS A 114 -25.02 10.65 -18.33
C HIS A 114 -23.96 11.59 -18.95
N SER A 115 -24.02 12.89 -18.67
CA SER A 115 -23.08 13.90 -19.20
C SER A 115 -21.62 13.64 -18.79
N GLN A 116 -21.38 13.21 -17.55
CA GLN A 116 -20.04 12.91 -17.02
C GLN A 116 -19.70 11.42 -17.04
N PHE A 117 -20.67 10.56 -16.70
CA PHE A 117 -20.46 9.12 -16.57
C PHE A 117 -21.48 8.35 -17.40
N THR A 118 -21.01 7.55 -18.36
CA THR A 118 -21.89 6.68 -19.15
C THR A 118 -22.50 5.57 -18.30
N SER A 119 -21.70 4.92 -17.45
CA SER A 119 -22.18 3.92 -16.51
C SER A 119 -21.26 3.83 -15.29
N THR A 120 -21.87 3.65 -14.13
CA THR A 120 -21.23 3.46 -12.82
C THR A 120 -21.89 2.30 -12.09
N ILE A 121 -21.25 1.80 -11.03
CA ILE A 121 -21.81 0.78 -10.15
C ILE A 121 -23.17 1.26 -9.61
N SER A 122 -23.26 2.54 -9.22
CA SER A 122 -24.51 3.11 -8.73
C SER A 122 -25.62 3.18 -9.78
N THR A 123 -25.31 3.46 -11.05
CA THR A 123 -26.33 3.57 -12.11
C THR A 123 -26.73 2.20 -12.68
N GLN A 124 -25.87 1.18 -12.57
CA GLN A 124 -26.17 -0.17 -13.08
C GLN A 124 -27.05 -0.98 -12.12
N TRP A 125 -26.84 -0.78 -10.82
CA TRP A 125 -27.55 -1.52 -9.76
C TRP A 125 -28.49 -0.63 -8.92
N ASP A 126 -28.73 0.61 -9.35
CA ASP A 126 -29.59 1.58 -8.67
C ASP A 126 -29.27 1.77 -7.17
N LEU A 127 -27.97 1.84 -6.84
CA LEU A 127 -27.47 1.95 -5.47
C LEU A 127 -27.49 3.39 -4.95
N VAL A 128 -28.66 4.03 -5.00
CA VAL A 128 -28.90 5.40 -4.57
C VAL A 128 -29.90 5.47 -3.42
N CYS A 129 -29.98 6.63 -2.76
CA CYS A 129 -30.95 6.90 -1.68
C CYS A 129 -30.90 5.83 -0.57
N GLU A 130 -31.94 5.01 -0.40
CA GLU A 130 -31.99 3.94 0.62
C GLU A 130 -30.87 2.91 0.47
N GLN A 131 -30.42 2.65 -0.76
CA GLN A 131 -29.35 1.68 -1.05
C GLN A 131 -27.95 2.32 -1.11
N ARG A 132 -27.81 3.60 -0.73
CA ARG A 132 -26.50 4.29 -0.63
C ARG A 132 -25.52 3.53 0.27
N GLY A 133 -26.05 2.87 1.30
CA GLY A 133 -25.37 1.87 2.13
C GLY A 133 -24.53 0.87 1.35
N LEU A 134 -25.15 0.26 0.35
CA LEU A 134 -24.56 -0.82 -0.40
C LEU A 134 -23.48 -0.31 -1.36
N ASN A 135 -23.66 0.89 -1.93
CA ASN A 135 -22.62 1.53 -2.74
C ASN A 135 -21.35 1.78 -1.91
N GLN A 136 -21.47 2.27 -0.67
CA GLN A 136 -20.32 2.48 0.21
C GLN A 136 -19.68 1.16 0.70
N ALA A 137 -20.49 0.10 0.87
CA ALA A 137 -19.99 -1.23 1.20
C ALA A 137 -19.09 -1.83 0.10
N THR A 138 -19.25 -1.44 -1.17
CA THR A 138 -18.42 -1.95 -2.27
C THR A 138 -16.92 -1.64 -2.07
N ALA A 139 -16.58 -0.45 -1.57
CA ALA A 139 -15.21 -0.09 -1.19
C ALA A 139 -14.67 -1.00 -0.08
N THR A 140 -15.51 -1.30 0.90
CA THR A 140 -15.20 -2.18 2.04
C THR A 140 -14.89 -3.59 1.56
N PHE A 141 -15.75 -4.14 0.70
CA PHE A 141 -15.55 -5.46 0.09
C PHE A 141 -14.25 -5.52 -0.72
N PHE A 142 -13.88 -4.45 -1.42
CA PHE A 142 -12.60 -4.36 -2.10
C PHE A 142 -11.41 -4.49 -1.14
N PHE A 143 -11.39 -3.75 -0.02
CA PHE A 143 -10.30 -3.85 0.97
C PHE A 143 -10.25 -5.22 1.67
N ILE A 144 -11.41 -5.82 1.98
CA ILE A 144 -11.49 -7.18 2.52
C ILE A 144 -10.91 -8.17 1.51
N GLY A 145 -11.31 -8.08 0.24
CA GLY A 145 -10.79 -8.94 -0.83
C GLY A 145 -9.28 -8.82 -1.02
N VAL A 146 -8.73 -7.61 -0.99
CA VAL A 146 -7.27 -7.40 -1.05
C VAL A 146 -6.57 -8.01 0.16
N THR A 147 -7.19 -7.98 1.35
CA THR A 147 -6.63 -8.54 2.58
C THR A 147 -6.62 -10.07 2.53
N MET A 148 -7.74 -10.68 2.17
CA MET A 148 -7.84 -12.13 1.96
C MET A 148 -6.89 -12.59 0.87
N GLY A 149 -6.80 -11.85 -0.23
CA GLY A 149 -5.84 -12.11 -1.30
C GLY A 149 -4.40 -12.08 -0.82
N ALA A 150 -4.02 -11.07 -0.04
CA ALA A 150 -2.66 -10.98 0.53
C ALA A 150 -2.34 -12.16 1.47
N MET A 151 -3.30 -12.62 2.27
CA MET A 151 -3.13 -13.80 3.13
C MET A 151 -2.99 -15.09 2.31
N VAL A 152 -3.90 -15.32 1.37
CA VAL A 152 -3.93 -16.54 0.55
C VAL A 152 -2.70 -16.61 -0.35
N PHE A 153 -2.43 -15.57 -1.14
CA PHE A 153 -1.26 -15.54 -2.03
C PHE A 153 0.06 -15.45 -1.25
N GLY A 154 0.08 -14.81 -0.07
CA GLY A 154 1.23 -14.83 0.83
C GLY A 154 1.54 -16.24 1.31
N TYR A 155 0.53 -16.95 1.83
CA TYR A 155 0.66 -18.34 2.27
C TYR A 155 1.10 -19.28 1.13
N LEU A 156 0.49 -19.13 -0.05
CA LEU A 156 0.86 -19.91 -1.23
C LEU A 156 2.30 -19.59 -1.68
N SER A 157 2.72 -18.33 -1.64
CA SER A 157 4.09 -17.93 -1.97
C SER A 157 5.11 -18.58 -1.04
N ASP A 158 4.84 -18.59 0.27
CA ASP A 158 5.75 -19.17 1.25
C ASP A 158 5.82 -20.71 1.14
N ARG A 159 4.71 -21.34 0.76
CA ARG A 159 4.61 -22.81 0.61
C ARG A 159 5.19 -23.32 -0.71
N PHE A 160 5.01 -22.57 -1.79
CA PHE A 160 5.46 -22.95 -3.14
C PHE A 160 6.80 -22.33 -3.54
N ASP A 161 7.54 -21.75 -2.60
CA ASP A 161 8.88 -21.21 -2.85
C ASP A 161 9.84 -22.34 -3.24
N PRO A 162 10.30 -22.41 -4.52
CA PRO A 162 11.19 -23.47 -4.99
C PRO A 162 12.54 -23.48 -4.27
N SER A 163 12.88 -22.40 -3.55
CA SER A 163 14.12 -22.28 -2.77
C SER A 163 14.13 -23.16 -1.51
N GLN A 164 12.97 -23.63 -1.02
CA GLN A 164 12.84 -24.49 0.17
C GLN A 164 12.87 -26.00 -0.15
N ALA A 165 12.86 -26.39 -1.42
CA ALA A 165 13.13 -27.76 -1.82
C ALA A 165 14.64 -28.06 -1.61
N ALA A 166 15.01 -28.41 -0.38
CA ALA A 166 16.31 -29.00 -0.12
C ALA A 166 16.46 -30.27 -0.99
N PRO A 167 17.57 -30.45 -1.72
CA PRO A 167 17.91 -31.78 -2.17
C PRO A 167 18.21 -32.57 -0.89
N LEU A 168 17.35 -33.54 -0.56
CA LEU A 168 17.74 -34.66 0.29
C LEU A 168 18.88 -35.37 -0.43
N GLY A 169 20.10 -34.88 -0.23
CA GLY A 169 21.32 -35.59 -0.62
C GLY A 169 21.39 -36.88 0.18
N PRO A 170 21.65 -38.03 -0.45
CA PRO A 170 21.74 -39.29 0.26
C PRO A 170 22.85 -39.19 1.31
N GLN A 171 22.53 -39.56 2.55
CA GLN A 171 23.52 -39.74 3.60
C GLN A 171 24.51 -40.81 3.16
N PHE A 172 25.70 -40.39 2.74
CA PHE A 172 26.84 -41.29 2.61
C PHE A 172 27.30 -41.67 4.01
N HIS A 173 26.72 -42.75 4.52
CA HIS A 173 27.26 -43.48 5.65
C HIS A 173 28.60 -44.09 5.22
N LYS A 174 29.70 -43.55 5.74
CA LYS A 174 31.00 -44.22 5.72
C LYS A 174 30.83 -45.57 6.42
N LYS A 175 30.99 -46.68 5.69
CA LYS A 175 31.35 -47.98 6.27
C LYS A 175 32.57 -48.53 5.54
N ASN A 176 33.56 -48.87 6.36
CA ASN A 176 34.87 -49.39 6.02
C ASN A 176 34.82 -50.67 5.18
N SER A 177 35.82 -50.77 4.30
CA SER A 177 36.64 -51.95 3.97
C SER A 177 35.96 -53.32 3.94
N THR A 178 35.89 -53.94 2.77
CA THR A 178 36.71 -55.12 2.42
C THR A 178 36.23 -55.75 1.10
N ASN A 179 37.19 -56.36 0.40
CA ASN A 179 37.03 -57.44 -0.58
C ASN A 179 36.90 -57.10 -2.08
N MET A 180 38.06 -57.30 -2.73
CA MET A 180 38.26 -58.32 -3.78
C MET A 180 37.95 -57.89 -5.23
N TRP A 181 39.05 -57.64 -5.96
CA TRP A 181 39.15 -57.81 -7.40
C TRP A 181 38.76 -59.26 -7.79
N PRO A 182 38.13 -59.48 -8.97
CA PRO A 182 38.97 -59.77 -10.13
C PRO A 182 38.46 -59.23 -11.49
N SER A 183 39.45 -58.87 -12.32
CA SER A 183 39.61 -59.20 -13.74
C SER A 183 38.44 -59.01 -14.71
N VAL A 184 38.47 -57.92 -15.48
CA VAL A 184 37.86 -57.84 -16.82
C VAL A 184 38.96 -57.98 -17.86
N GLY A 185 38.85 -59.02 -18.68
CA GLY A 185 39.68 -59.24 -19.86
C GLY A 185 39.13 -58.53 -21.10
N ASN A 186 40.09 -58.10 -21.90
CA ASN A 186 40.08 -58.04 -23.37
C ASN A 186 39.45 -56.84 -24.13
N GLN A 187 40.38 -56.00 -24.60
CA GLN A 187 40.58 -55.52 -25.99
C GLN A 187 39.37 -55.02 -26.83
N ARG A 188 39.43 -53.76 -27.28
CA ARG A 188 39.95 -53.37 -28.62
C ARG A 188 39.80 -51.86 -28.90
N GLY A 189 40.89 -51.28 -29.43
CA GLY A 189 41.05 -50.14 -30.38
C GLY A 189 40.08 -48.94 -30.31
N GLY A 190 40.50 -47.68 -30.23
CA GLY A 190 41.69 -47.04 -30.79
C GLY A 190 41.33 -46.31 -32.10
N GLY A 191 40.96 -45.02 -32.02
CA GLY A 191 40.94 -44.15 -33.22
C GLY A 191 40.07 -42.88 -33.24
N ARG A 192 40.67 -41.76 -32.81
CA ARG A 192 40.58 -40.38 -33.35
C ARG A 192 39.34 -39.45 -33.20
N ARG A 193 39.73 -38.23 -32.77
CA ARG A 193 39.33 -36.84 -33.15
C ARG A 193 38.25 -36.08 -32.35
N LYS A 194 38.75 -35.06 -31.64
CA LYS A 194 38.20 -33.73 -31.31
C LYS A 194 36.97 -33.29 -32.12
N GLY A 195 35.95 -32.80 -31.42
CA GLY A 195 34.90 -31.92 -31.93
C GLY A 195 34.01 -31.44 -30.79
N ASN A 196 33.86 -30.11 -30.65
CA ASN A 196 32.92 -29.45 -29.75
C ASN A 196 31.50 -29.95 -29.97
N GLU A 197 30.83 -30.43 -28.93
CA GLU A 197 29.38 -30.39 -28.78
C GLU A 197 29.07 -30.82 -27.34
N ASP A 198 28.52 -29.91 -26.53
CA ASP A 198 27.50 -30.19 -25.53
C ASP A 198 27.40 -29.04 -24.53
N SER A 199 26.35 -28.22 -24.70
CA SER A 199 25.52 -27.70 -23.60
C SER A 199 24.45 -26.76 -24.15
N ARG A 200 23.57 -27.30 -25.00
CA ARG A 200 22.21 -26.77 -25.22
C ARG A 200 21.24 -27.85 -24.72
N ALA A 201 21.04 -27.90 -23.41
CA ALA A 201 20.02 -28.77 -22.82
C ALA A 201 19.47 -28.13 -21.55
N MET A 202 18.39 -27.37 -21.69
CA MET A 202 17.17 -27.59 -20.90
C MET A 202 16.06 -26.66 -21.40
N TYR A 203 15.38 -27.14 -22.44
CA TYR A 203 13.97 -26.84 -22.65
C TYR A 203 13.18 -27.72 -21.68
N MET A 204 12.46 -27.12 -20.74
CA MET A 204 11.33 -27.74 -20.06
C MET A 204 10.15 -26.78 -20.21
N GLY A 205 9.17 -27.21 -21.00
CA GLY A 205 8.03 -26.43 -21.41
C GLY A 205 7.06 -26.12 -20.27
N GLN A 206 6.42 -24.95 -20.37
CA GLN A 206 5.15 -24.67 -19.73
C GLN A 206 4.23 -24.01 -20.76
N LYS A 207 2.98 -24.51 -20.80
CA LYS A 207 1.88 -24.17 -21.71
C LYS A 207 1.46 -22.69 -21.58
N PRO A 208 0.81 -22.09 -22.60
CA PRO A 208 0.46 -20.68 -22.59
C PRO A 208 -0.76 -20.43 -21.68
N CYS A 209 -0.55 -19.74 -20.56
CA CYS A 209 -1.65 -19.19 -19.74
C CYS A 209 -2.06 -17.82 -20.29
N SER A 210 -3.31 -17.74 -20.75
CA SER A 210 -3.96 -16.58 -21.35
C SER A 210 -4.31 -15.47 -20.34
N SER A 211 -3.30 -14.85 -19.73
CA SER A 211 -3.47 -13.55 -19.08
C SER A 211 -2.14 -12.82 -19.01
N ASN A 212 -2.01 -11.74 -19.80
CA ASN A 212 -0.79 -10.91 -19.90
C ASN A 212 -0.26 -10.41 -18.55
N ARG A 213 -1.09 -10.38 -17.50
CA ARG A 213 -0.70 -9.92 -16.15
C ARG A 213 0.04 -11.00 -15.34
N SER A 214 -0.33 -12.27 -15.50
CA SER A 214 0.32 -13.40 -14.81
C SER A 214 1.74 -13.66 -15.34
N CYS A 215 1.97 -13.38 -16.63
CA CYS A 215 3.28 -13.53 -17.26
C CYS A 215 4.30 -12.51 -16.72
N LEU A 216 3.90 -11.26 -16.48
CA LEU A 216 4.80 -10.21 -15.94
C LEU A 216 5.25 -10.50 -14.50
N ILE A 217 4.36 -11.01 -13.66
CA ILE A 217 4.70 -11.40 -12.28
C ILE A 217 5.64 -12.61 -12.29
N SER A 218 5.37 -13.61 -13.13
CA SER A 218 6.25 -14.79 -13.28
C SER A 218 7.64 -14.43 -13.84
N PHE A 219 7.71 -13.46 -14.76
CA PHE A 219 8.99 -12.99 -15.33
C PHE A 219 9.83 -12.17 -14.33
N THR A 220 9.18 -11.36 -13.50
CA THR A 220 9.86 -10.53 -12.48
C THR A 220 10.29 -11.33 -11.26
N CYS A 221 9.50 -12.32 -10.81
CA CYS A 221 9.92 -13.27 -9.78
C CYS A 221 11.13 -14.12 -10.18
N ARG A 222 11.36 -14.34 -11.49
CA ARG A 222 12.56 -15.03 -12.00
C ARG A 222 13.82 -14.15 -11.95
N TRP A 223 13.65 -12.83 -12.01
CA TRP A 223 14.74 -11.86 -12.16
C TRP A 223 15.17 -11.19 -10.86
N VAL A 224 14.29 -11.08 -9.86
CA VAL A 224 14.63 -10.49 -8.56
C VAL A 224 15.28 -11.55 -7.67
N PRO A 225 16.60 -11.45 -7.38
CA PRO A 225 17.26 -12.37 -6.47
C PRO A 225 16.78 -12.16 -5.03
N GLU A 226 16.76 -13.23 -4.24
CA GLU A 226 16.52 -13.13 -2.79
C GLU A 226 17.54 -12.21 -2.12
N SER A 227 17.13 -11.54 -1.05
CA SER A 227 18.03 -10.60 -0.35
C SER A 227 19.23 -11.33 0.24
N ALA A 228 20.44 -10.81 -0.01
CA ALA A 228 21.66 -11.41 0.49
C ALA A 228 21.68 -11.51 2.03
N ARG A 229 21.07 -10.55 2.74
CA ARG A 229 20.91 -10.59 4.19
C ARG A 229 20.08 -11.78 4.67
N TRP A 230 18.95 -12.07 4.00
CA TRP A 230 18.11 -13.22 4.34
C TRP A 230 18.80 -14.55 4.06
N LEU A 231 19.53 -14.66 2.94
CA LEU A 231 20.29 -15.85 2.60
C LEU A 231 21.39 -16.14 3.64
N ILE A 232 22.06 -15.09 4.14
CA ILE A 232 23.03 -15.20 5.23
C ILE A 232 22.34 -15.66 6.52
N ALA A 233 21.20 -15.04 6.88
CA ALA A 233 20.44 -15.39 8.07
C ALA A 233 19.91 -16.84 8.06
N LYS A 234 19.58 -17.41 6.89
CA LYS A 234 19.19 -18.82 6.72
C LYS A 234 20.37 -19.79 6.56
N GLY A 235 21.62 -19.33 6.68
CA GLY A 235 22.81 -20.16 6.49
C GLY A 235 23.10 -20.56 5.03
N LYS A 236 22.37 -20.03 4.04
CA LYS A 236 22.58 -20.24 2.59
C LYS A 236 23.70 -19.36 2.05
N VAL A 237 24.87 -19.37 2.70
CA VAL A 237 25.98 -18.43 2.47
C VAL A 237 26.56 -18.53 1.05
N LYS A 238 26.68 -19.74 0.49
CA LYS A 238 27.16 -19.96 -0.89
C LYS A 238 26.24 -19.34 -1.96
N GLN A 239 24.94 -19.25 -1.69
CA GLN A 239 23.98 -18.63 -2.60
C GLN A 239 24.08 -17.10 -2.50
N ALA A 240 24.20 -16.56 -1.28
CA ALA A 240 24.41 -15.14 -1.04
C ALA A 240 25.68 -14.61 -1.75
N HIS A 241 26.79 -15.34 -1.63
CA HIS A 241 28.05 -15.01 -2.29
C HIS A 241 27.92 -14.94 -3.82
N ARG A 242 27.28 -15.94 -4.44
CA ARG A 242 27.04 -15.96 -5.89
C ARG A 242 26.18 -14.78 -6.36
N HIS A 243 25.15 -14.41 -5.59
CA HIS A 243 24.30 -13.26 -5.95
C HIS A 243 25.07 -11.94 -5.89
N LEU A 244 25.86 -11.72 -4.84
CA LEU A 244 26.66 -10.50 -4.70
C LEU A 244 27.74 -10.41 -5.78
N LEU A 245 28.41 -11.51 -6.13
CA LEU A 245 29.34 -11.56 -7.27
C LEU A 245 28.68 -11.25 -8.61
N ARG A 246 27.46 -11.73 -8.82
CA ARG A 246 26.69 -11.42 -10.03
C ARG A 246 26.34 -9.94 -10.11
N CYS A 247 25.97 -9.33 -8.98
CA CYS A 247 25.70 -7.90 -8.89
C CYS A 247 26.97 -7.09 -9.20
N ALA A 248 28.10 -7.44 -8.60
CA ALA A 248 29.39 -6.79 -8.84
C ALA A 248 29.80 -6.85 -10.33
N ARG A 249 29.64 -8.01 -10.97
CA ARG A 249 29.90 -8.19 -12.41
C ARG A 249 29.00 -7.34 -13.30
N ILE A 250 27.70 -7.26 -13.01
CA ILE A 250 26.75 -6.42 -13.79
C ILE A 250 27.08 -4.93 -13.64
N ASN A 251 27.58 -4.52 -12.47
CA ASN A 251 28.03 -3.17 -12.21
C ASN A 251 29.47 -2.90 -12.67
N GLY A 252 30.11 -3.84 -13.38
CA GLY A 252 31.42 -3.64 -14.02
C GLY A 252 32.64 -3.82 -13.11
N ARG A 253 32.46 -4.29 -11.87
CA ARG A 253 33.57 -4.55 -10.93
C ARG A 253 34.06 -5.99 -11.11
N LYS A 254 35.24 -6.15 -11.74
CA LYS A 254 35.84 -7.47 -12.04
C LYS A 254 36.80 -7.97 -10.95
N ASP A 255 37.39 -7.08 -10.17
CA ASP A 255 38.44 -7.39 -9.17
C ASP A 255 37.90 -7.55 -7.74
N PHE A 256 36.57 -7.58 -7.58
CA PHE A 256 35.89 -7.57 -6.28
C PHE A 256 35.82 -8.97 -5.61
N ASP A 257 36.54 -9.96 -6.12
CA ASP A 257 36.46 -11.35 -5.65
C ASP A 257 37.26 -11.55 -4.34
N GLU A 258 38.43 -10.89 -4.22
CA GLU A 258 39.30 -10.99 -3.04
C GLU A 258 38.72 -10.29 -1.80
N ASP A 259 38.32 -9.02 -1.90
CA ASP A 259 37.72 -8.26 -0.78
C ASP A 259 36.45 -8.92 -0.25
N LEU A 260 35.65 -9.43 -1.18
CA LEU A 260 34.44 -10.15 -0.89
C LEU A 260 34.77 -11.45 -0.15
N SER A 261 35.76 -12.24 -0.61
CA SER A 261 36.18 -13.49 0.03
C SER A 261 36.64 -13.30 1.50
N VAL A 262 37.35 -12.22 1.81
CA VAL A 262 37.80 -11.89 3.18
C VAL A 262 36.60 -11.57 4.08
N PHE A 263 35.64 -10.77 3.60
CA PHE A 263 34.38 -10.52 4.31
C PHE A 263 33.62 -11.82 4.57
N TRP A 264 33.57 -12.73 3.59
CA TRP A 264 32.89 -14.02 3.74
C TRP A 264 33.56 -14.95 4.75
N CYS A 265 34.89 -15.00 4.83
CA CYS A 265 35.59 -15.76 5.86
C CYS A 265 35.18 -15.32 7.28
N GLY A 266 34.99 -14.02 7.49
CA GLY A 266 34.49 -13.48 8.76
C GLY A 266 33.05 -13.88 9.07
N VAL A 267 32.14 -13.80 8.08
CA VAL A 267 30.74 -14.21 8.24
C VAL A 267 30.62 -15.71 8.50
N VAL A 268 31.32 -16.54 7.73
CA VAL A 268 31.31 -18.01 7.89
C VAL A 268 31.81 -18.39 9.28
N SER A 269 32.91 -17.79 9.75
CA SER A 269 33.47 -18.05 11.08
C SER A 269 32.52 -17.66 12.23
N GLY A 270 31.76 -16.57 12.07
CA GLY A 270 30.71 -16.18 13.01
C GLY A 270 29.57 -17.18 13.07
N VAL A 271 29.08 -17.66 11.91
CA VAL A 271 27.99 -18.64 11.81
C VAL A 271 28.40 -20.02 12.32
N THR A 272 29.65 -20.46 12.13
CA THR A 272 30.14 -21.73 12.69
C THR A 272 30.38 -21.67 14.19
N SER A 273 30.77 -20.52 14.76
CA SER A 273 30.98 -20.41 16.21
C SER A 273 29.67 -20.41 17.03
N GLN A 274 28.57 -19.95 16.43
CA GLN A 274 27.25 -19.92 17.08
C GLN A 274 26.37 -21.15 16.80
N GLY A 275 26.90 -22.19 16.16
CA GLY A 275 26.17 -23.45 15.96
C GLY A 275 24.84 -23.26 15.23
N GLY A 276 24.88 -22.97 13.92
CA GLY A 276 23.72 -23.10 13.02
C GLY A 276 22.45 -22.41 13.54
N PHE A 277 22.38 -21.10 13.37
CA PHE A 277 21.18 -20.30 13.66
C PHE A 277 20.03 -20.73 12.72
N ILE A 278 19.34 -21.82 13.05
CA ILE A 278 17.95 -22.01 12.66
C ILE A 278 17.20 -21.19 13.70
N PRO A 279 16.62 -20.03 13.34
CA PRO A 279 15.71 -19.37 14.27
C PRO A 279 14.56 -20.36 14.46
N GLN A 280 14.52 -21.04 15.60
CA GLN A 280 13.30 -21.67 16.06
C GLN A 280 12.27 -20.53 16.08
N LEU A 281 11.25 -20.63 15.21
CA LEU A 281 10.10 -19.75 15.32
C LEU A 281 9.62 -19.91 16.77
N PRO A 282 9.51 -18.82 17.56
CA PRO A 282 8.93 -18.96 18.88
C PRO A 282 7.52 -19.52 18.70
N GLU A 283 7.27 -20.67 19.31
CA GLU A 283 5.91 -21.17 19.53
C GLU A 283 5.18 -20.10 20.33
N GLY A 284 4.27 -19.41 19.67
CA GLY A 284 3.56 -18.26 20.22
C GLY A 284 4.09 -16.94 19.67
N PHE A 285 3.25 -16.25 18.90
CA PHE A 285 3.35 -14.80 18.74
C PHE A 285 3.42 -14.24 20.16
N PRO A 286 4.54 -13.63 20.61
CA PRO A 286 4.53 -13.02 21.93
C PRO A 286 3.44 -11.97 21.91
N SER A 287 2.58 -12.04 22.93
CA SER A 287 1.49 -11.13 23.26
C SER A 287 1.99 -9.72 23.60
N VAL A 288 3.01 -9.24 22.91
CA VAL A 288 3.42 -7.84 22.90
C VAL A 288 2.44 -7.12 21.97
N PRO A 289 1.53 -6.28 22.49
CA PRO A 289 0.71 -5.44 21.63
C PRO A 289 1.66 -4.61 20.79
N SER A 290 1.69 -4.85 19.47
CA SER A 290 2.66 -4.16 18.63
C SER A 290 2.33 -2.66 18.62
N PRO A 291 3.16 -1.79 19.18
CA PRO A 291 2.87 -0.35 19.30
C PRO A 291 2.49 0.36 17.97
N PRO A 292 2.97 -0.05 16.76
CA PRO A 292 2.62 0.64 15.53
C PRO A 292 1.26 0.25 14.92
N ALA A 293 0.58 -0.79 15.41
CA ALA A 293 -0.67 -1.27 14.81
C ALA A 293 -1.84 -0.26 14.90
N PRO A 294 -2.14 0.34 16.08
CA PRO A 294 -3.16 1.38 16.18
C PRO A 294 -2.85 2.62 15.33
N CYS A 295 -1.57 3.02 15.26
CA CYS A 295 -1.15 4.13 14.41
C CYS A 295 -1.34 3.81 12.92
N ARG A 296 -0.99 2.60 12.47
CA ARG A 296 -1.19 2.16 11.07
C ARG A 296 -2.66 2.10 10.68
N PHE A 297 -3.53 1.67 11.62
CA PHE A 297 -4.97 1.75 11.46
C PHE A 297 -5.43 3.20 11.27
N GLY A 298 -5.10 4.10 12.19
CA GLY A 298 -5.57 5.49 12.15
C GLY A 298 -5.07 6.28 10.94
N VAL A 299 -3.83 6.04 10.53
CA VAL A 299 -3.23 6.61 9.32
C VAL A 299 -3.99 6.17 8.07
N ALA A 300 -4.23 4.86 7.90
CA ALA A 300 -4.93 4.35 6.73
C ALA A 300 -6.41 4.77 6.72
N PHE A 301 -7.07 4.72 7.87
CA PHE A 301 -8.45 5.15 8.04
C PHE A 301 -8.65 6.61 7.61
N SER A 302 -7.81 7.52 8.11
CA SER A 302 -7.89 8.94 7.78
C SER A 302 -7.53 9.22 6.31
N TYR A 303 -6.49 8.55 5.80
CA TYR A 303 -6.04 8.69 4.42
C TYR A 303 -7.11 8.28 3.40
N TYR A 304 -7.68 7.08 3.57
CA TYR A 304 -8.69 6.56 2.66
C TYR A 304 -10.03 7.29 2.85
N GLY A 305 -10.42 7.64 4.07
CA GLY A 305 -11.61 8.47 4.33
C GLY A 305 -11.56 9.80 3.60
N MET A 306 -10.42 10.50 3.68
CA MET A 306 -10.19 11.74 2.93
C MET A 306 -10.18 11.53 1.42
N SER A 307 -9.54 10.45 0.95
CA SER A 307 -9.42 10.16 -0.48
C SER A 307 -10.75 9.77 -1.13
N MET A 308 -11.73 9.29 -0.36
CA MET A 308 -13.06 8.92 -0.85
C MET A 308 -14.11 10.02 -0.63
N ASN A 309 -13.86 11.01 0.24
CA ASN A 309 -14.75 12.15 0.45
C ASN A 309 -14.55 13.24 -0.61
N LEU A 310 -14.84 12.96 -1.88
CA LEU A 310 -14.56 13.90 -2.98
C LEU A 310 -15.69 14.90 -3.26
N THR A 311 -16.89 14.69 -2.71
CA THR A 311 -18.11 15.45 -3.07
C THR A 311 -18.38 16.68 -2.18
N GLY A 312 -17.52 16.96 -1.19
CA GLY A 312 -17.77 18.00 -0.17
C GLY A 312 -17.03 19.33 -0.33
N PHE A 313 -16.21 19.52 -1.37
CA PHE A 313 -15.29 20.67 -1.47
C PHE A 313 -15.65 21.69 -2.55
N GLY A 314 -16.78 21.52 -3.25
CA GLY A 314 -17.23 22.41 -4.33
C GLY A 314 -16.36 22.37 -5.60
N LEU A 315 -15.54 21.32 -5.73
CA LEU A 315 -14.70 21.04 -6.89
C LEU A 315 -15.25 19.83 -7.67
N ASN A 316 -15.01 19.78 -8.98
CA ASN A 316 -15.31 18.60 -9.79
C ASN A 316 -14.50 17.38 -9.30
N ILE A 317 -15.07 16.19 -9.37
CA ILE A 317 -14.42 14.95 -8.90
C ILE A 317 -13.02 14.73 -9.50
N TYR A 318 -12.85 15.01 -10.79
CA TYR A 318 -11.56 14.91 -11.49
C TYR A 318 -10.54 15.93 -10.98
N LEU A 319 -10.97 17.17 -10.75
CA LEU A 319 -10.11 18.24 -10.28
C LEU A 319 -9.69 18.01 -8.82
N SER A 320 -10.62 17.58 -7.97
CA SER A 320 -10.35 17.19 -6.59
C SER A 320 -9.26 16.11 -6.54
N GLN A 321 -9.41 15.05 -7.35
CA GLN A 321 -8.46 13.94 -7.40
C GLN A 321 -7.08 14.38 -7.91
N PHE A 322 -7.05 15.26 -8.93
CA PHE A 322 -5.80 15.79 -9.48
C PHE A 322 -5.02 16.62 -8.46
N VAL A 323 -5.69 17.54 -7.78
CA VAL A 323 -5.06 18.40 -6.76
C VAL A 323 -4.61 17.57 -5.55
N PHE A 324 -5.43 16.59 -5.13
CA PHE A 324 -5.05 15.63 -4.10
C PHE A 324 -3.85 14.78 -4.49
N GLY A 325 -3.65 14.46 -5.76
CA GLY A 325 -2.45 13.78 -6.24
C GLY A 325 -1.21 14.68 -6.25
N ILE A 326 -1.34 15.93 -6.71
CA ILE A 326 -0.20 16.86 -6.79
C ILE A 326 0.35 17.20 -5.41
N ILE A 327 -0.52 17.44 -4.41
CA ILE A 327 -0.08 17.85 -3.07
C ILE A 327 0.74 16.78 -2.34
N GLU A 328 0.60 15.50 -2.74
CA GLU A 328 1.37 14.40 -2.15
C GLU A 328 2.88 14.52 -2.42
N ILE A 329 3.26 15.07 -3.58
CA ILE A 329 4.67 15.20 -3.98
C ILE A 329 5.43 16.16 -3.04
N PRO A 330 5.03 17.44 -2.88
CA PRO A 330 5.72 18.34 -1.97
C PRO A 330 5.61 17.89 -0.51
N ALA A 331 4.47 17.29 -0.11
CA ALA A 331 4.32 16.76 1.25
C ALA A 331 5.37 15.69 1.57
N LYS A 332 5.60 14.74 0.66
CA LYS A 332 6.66 13.72 0.79
C LYS A 332 8.06 14.33 0.84
N MET A 333 8.34 15.33 -0.01
CA MET A 333 9.66 16.00 -0.03
C MET A 333 9.94 16.74 1.28
N VAL A 334 8.96 17.47 1.81
CA VAL A 334 9.08 18.13 3.12
C VAL A 334 9.27 17.09 4.22
N MET A 335 8.49 16.00 4.18
CA MET A 335 8.57 14.95 5.18
C MET A 335 9.93 14.27 5.23
N TYR A 336 10.55 14.02 4.06
CA TYR A 336 11.90 13.47 3.96
C TYR A 336 12.92 14.31 4.75
N VAL A 337 12.87 15.64 4.64
CA VAL A 337 13.76 16.54 5.40
C VAL A 337 13.41 16.50 6.89
N LEU A 338 12.12 16.51 7.23
CA LEU A 338 11.66 16.60 8.61
C LEU A 338 11.99 15.33 9.42
N VAL A 339 11.84 14.14 8.85
CA VAL A 339 12.17 12.86 9.52
C VAL A 339 13.65 12.78 9.91
N ASN A 340 14.52 13.38 9.10
CA ASN A 340 15.96 13.42 9.35
C ASN A 340 16.36 14.48 10.38
N ARG A 341 15.61 15.58 10.50
CA ARG A 341 15.90 16.70 11.42
C ARG A 341 15.24 16.52 12.79
N VAL A 342 13.96 16.18 12.81
CA VAL A 342 13.06 16.21 13.98
C VAL A 342 12.91 14.82 14.61
N GLY A 343 13.22 13.75 13.86
CA GLY A 343 13.05 12.37 14.28
C GLY A 343 11.73 11.76 13.80
N ARG A 344 11.62 10.43 13.88
CA ARG A 344 10.50 9.66 13.32
C ARG A 344 9.26 9.79 14.20
N ARG A 345 9.42 9.71 15.52
CA ARG A 345 8.32 9.74 16.50
C ARG A 345 7.54 11.05 16.42
N GLN A 346 8.27 12.16 16.52
CA GLN A 346 7.69 13.51 16.49
C GLN A 346 7.06 13.81 15.13
N SER A 347 7.73 13.43 14.03
CA SER A 347 7.17 13.56 12.68
C SER A 347 5.85 12.82 12.51
N GLN A 348 5.76 11.57 12.99
CA GLN A 348 4.54 10.77 12.90
C GLN A 348 3.40 11.35 13.75
N ALA A 349 3.68 11.76 14.99
CA ALA A 349 2.67 12.28 15.89
C ALA A 349 2.09 13.61 15.40
N TRP A 350 2.95 14.57 15.03
CA TRP A 350 2.50 15.88 14.59
C TRP A 350 1.79 15.87 13.25
N THR A 351 2.22 15.05 12.28
CA THR A 351 1.53 14.97 10.99
C THR A 351 0.11 14.42 11.13
N LEU A 352 -0.12 13.43 12.02
CA LEU A 352 -1.46 12.92 12.33
C LEU A 352 -2.33 13.94 13.07
N ILE A 353 -1.77 14.60 14.08
CA ILE A 353 -2.50 15.64 14.85
C ILE A 353 -2.86 16.80 13.93
N LEU A 354 -1.93 17.28 13.10
CA LEU A 354 -2.20 18.35 12.12
C LEU A 354 -3.24 17.92 11.09
N THR A 355 -3.22 16.67 10.64
CA THR A 355 -4.28 16.12 9.77
C THR A 355 -5.65 16.23 10.44
N GLY A 356 -5.78 15.76 11.68
CA GLY A 356 -7.01 15.84 12.45
C GLY A 356 -7.47 17.28 12.69
N LEU A 357 -6.54 18.18 13.05
CA LEU A 357 -6.84 19.60 13.25
C LEU A 357 -7.33 20.28 11.96
N CYS A 358 -6.73 19.99 10.81
CA CYS A 358 -7.20 20.52 9.53
C CYS A 358 -8.59 19.98 9.15
N ILE A 359 -8.87 18.69 9.43
CA ILE A 359 -10.23 18.11 9.24
C ILE A 359 -11.23 18.80 10.19
N GLY A 360 -10.86 18.99 11.46
CA GLY A 360 -11.67 19.70 12.45
C GLY A 360 -11.95 21.15 12.06
N ALA A 361 -10.94 21.87 11.56
CA ALA A 361 -11.11 23.24 11.05
C ALA A 361 -12.09 23.29 9.87
N ASN A 362 -12.10 22.26 9.01
CA ASN A 362 -13.01 22.16 7.87
C ASN A 362 -14.49 22.10 8.30
N ILE A 363 -14.78 21.49 9.45
CA ILE A 363 -16.14 21.39 10.01
C ILE A 363 -16.68 22.77 10.40
N VAL A 364 -15.81 23.65 10.93
CA VAL A 364 -16.21 24.97 11.45
C VAL A 364 -16.40 26.00 10.32
N ILE A 365 -15.74 25.80 9.17
CA ILE A 365 -15.81 26.74 8.04
C ILE A 365 -17.18 26.65 7.35
N PRO A 366 -17.94 27.76 7.26
CA PRO A 366 -19.27 27.73 6.66
C PRO A 366 -19.18 27.60 5.13
N LYS A 367 -20.22 26.97 4.56
CA LYS A 367 -20.36 26.64 3.12
C LYS A 367 -20.03 27.76 2.12
N PRO A 368 -20.34 29.06 2.33
CA PRO A 368 -20.03 30.10 1.33
C PRO A 368 -18.53 30.26 1.04
N PHE A 369 -17.64 29.89 1.95
CA PHE A 369 -16.18 30.03 1.75
C PHE A 369 -15.55 28.76 1.13
N THR A 370 -16.03 28.36 -0.05
CA THR A 370 -15.60 27.13 -0.77
C THR A 370 -14.09 27.09 -1.04
N SER A 371 -13.47 28.23 -1.36
CA SER A 371 -12.02 28.31 -1.62
C SER A 371 -11.19 28.02 -0.37
N LEU A 372 -11.61 28.52 0.79
CA LEU A 372 -10.93 28.25 2.06
C LEU A 372 -11.13 26.79 2.48
N ARG A 373 -12.35 26.26 2.32
CA ARG A 373 -12.71 24.87 2.62
C ARG A 373 -11.85 23.88 1.83
N SER A 374 -11.70 24.11 0.53
CA SER A 374 -10.88 23.27 -0.35
C SER A 374 -9.39 23.39 -0.03
N ALA A 375 -8.87 24.60 0.23
CA ALA A 375 -7.47 24.77 0.63
C ALA A 375 -7.11 23.99 1.91
N VAL A 376 -7.96 24.07 2.94
CA VAL A 376 -7.77 23.32 4.20
C VAL A 376 -7.85 21.81 3.97
N ALA A 377 -8.77 21.33 3.13
CA ALA A 377 -8.87 19.91 2.77
C ALA A 377 -7.61 19.40 2.05
N ILE A 378 -7.06 20.19 1.12
CA ILE A 378 -5.83 19.86 0.38
C ILE A 378 -4.64 19.76 1.34
N MET A 379 -4.52 20.69 2.29
CA MET A 379 -3.47 20.62 3.33
C MET A 379 -3.61 19.36 4.19
N ALA A 380 -4.82 19.05 4.64
CA ALA A 380 -5.10 17.84 5.42
C ALA A 380 -4.72 16.57 4.65
N LYS A 381 -5.01 16.50 3.34
CA LYS A 381 -4.59 15.38 2.48
C LYS A 381 -3.06 15.25 2.39
N GLY A 382 -2.36 16.38 2.27
CA GLY A 382 -0.90 16.43 2.28
C GLY A 382 -0.30 15.89 3.57
N PHE A 383 -0.79 16.34 4.73
CA PHE A 383 -0.34 15.84 6.03
C PHE A 383 -0.68 14.36 6.25
N SER A 384 -1.85 13.92 5.79
CA SER A 384 -2.24 12.51 5.88
C SER A 384 -1.30 11.61 5.08
N GLU A 385 -0.84 12.06 3.90
CA GLU A 385 0.14 11.31 3.10
C GLU A 385 1.55 11.33 3.71
N ALA A 386 1.94 12.45 4.30
CA ALA A 386 3.19 12.55 5.04
C ALA A 386 3.23 11.56 6.22
N ALA A 387 2.11 11.43 6.94
CA ALA A 387 1.92 10.44 8.00
C ALA A 387 1.93 8.99 7.44
N PHE A 388 1.34 8.76 6.27
CA PHE A 388 1.38 7.45 5.59
C PHE A 388 2.82 7.07 5.21
N THR A 389 3.58 7.99 4.63
CA THR A 389 4.98 7.72 4.25
C THR A 389 5.87 7.46 5.48
N THR A 390 5.72 8.26 6.53
CA THR A 390 6.53 8.14 7.75
C THR A 390 6.24 6.85 8.50
N VAL A 391 4.97 6.43 8.60
CA VAL A 391 4.63 5.20 9.32
C VAL A 391 5.19 3.96 8.63
N TYR A 392 5.30 3.96 7.29
CA TYR A 392 5.93 2.85 6.55
C TYR A 392 7.41 2.72 6.90
N LEU A 393 8.16 3.83 6.89
CA LEU A 393 9.56 3.84 7.28
C LEU A 393 9.72 3.43 8.75
N TYR A 394 8.96 4.06 9.64
CA TYR A 394 9.05 3.85 11.08
C TYR A 394 8.76 2.40 11.47
N THR A 395 7.77 1.77 10.84
CA THR A 395 7.46 0.35 11.06
C THR A 395 8.64 -0.56 10.70
N SER A 396 9.38 -0.25 9.63
CA SER A 396 10.53 -1.06 9.20
C SER A 396 11.78 -0.86 10.06
N GLU A 397 11.91 0.30 10.73
CA GLU A 397 12.97 0.58 11.70
C GLU A 397 12.67 -0.05 13.07
N LEU A 398 11.39 -0.09 13.47
CA LEU A 398 10.98 -0.59 14.78
C LEU A 398 11.06 -2.13 14.89
N TYR A 399 10.71 -2.86 13.83
CA TYR A 399 10.75 -4.32 13.88
C TYR A 399 12.16 -4.87 13.59
N PRO A 400 12.62 -5.84 14.41
CA PRO A 400 13.91 -6.49 14.21
C PRO A 400 13.89 -7.35 12.95
N THR A 401 15.05 -7.58 12.34
CA THR A 401 15.15 -8.23 11.01
C THR A 401 14.44 -9.57 10.92
N ILE A 402 14.47 -10.38 11.98
CA ILE A 402 13.86 -11.73 12.04
C ILE A 402 12.32 -11.66 12.06
N LEU A 403 11.75 -10.64 12.71
CA LEU A 403 10.29 -10.47 12.83
C LEU A 403 9.72 -9.41 11.90
N ARG A 404 10.57 -8.70 11.13
CA ARG A 404 10.17 -7.55 10.31
C ARG A 404 9.09 -7.90 9.29
N GLN A 405 9.23 -9.02 8.59
CA GLN A 405 8.25 -9.43 7.59
C GLN A 405 6.88 -9.72 8.23
N ASN A 406 6.87 -10.44 9.35
CA ASN A 406 5.63 -10.78 10.08
C ASN A 406 4.98 -9.54 10.71
N GLY A 407 5.79 -8.65 11.32
CA GLY A 407 5.33 -7.39 11.89
C GLY A 407 4.81 -6.41 10.83
N MET A 408 5.48 -6.30 9.68
CA MET A 408 4.97 -5.53 8.54
C MET A 408 3.68 -6.13 7.97
N GLY A 409 3.56 -7.46 7.95
CA GLY A 409 2.32 -8.15 7.56
C GLY A 409 1.15 -7.79 8.49
N TYR A 410 1.34 -7.93 9.80
CA TYR A 410 0.33 -7.63 10.81
C TYR A 410 -0.11 -6.16 10.80
N THR A 411 0.83 -5.22 10.77
CA THR A 411 0.52 -3.78 10.69
C THR A 411 -0.11 -3.39 9.36
N SER A 412 0.19 -4.11 8.27
CA SER A 412 -0.50 -3.91 6.99
C SER A 412 -1.92 -4.43 7.04
N PHE A 413 -2.18 -5.56 7.69
CA PHE A 413 -3.54 -6.05 7.95
C PHE A 413 -4.37 -5.00 8.69
N MET A 414 -3.83 -4.41 9.77
CA MET A 414 -4.50 -3.35 10.51
C MET A 414 -4.75 -2.09 9.66
N ALA A 415 -3.81 -1.70 8.81
CA ALA A 415 -4.01 -0.62 7.86
C ALA A 415 -5.15 -0.93 6.86
N ARG A 416 -5.26 -2.18 6.39
CA ARG A 416 -6.36 -2.59 5.49
C ARG A 416 -7.70 -2.63 6.19
N LEU A 417 -7.75 -3.00 7.47
CA LEU A 417 -8.96 -2.88 8.28
C LEU A 417 -9.39 -1.41 8.40
N GLY A 418 -8.45 -0.49 8.63
CA GLY A 418 -8.71 0.95 8.63
C GLY A 418 -9.25 1.45 7.28
N GLY A 419 -8.66 1.02 6.17
CA GLY A 419 -9.15 1.33 4.82
C GLY A 419 -10.53 0.74 4.51
N ALA A 420 -10.87 -0.43 5.05
CA ALA A 420 -12.18 -1.06 4.91
C ALA A 420 -13.25 -0.33 5.72
N LEU A 421 -12.92 0.16 6.92
CA LEU A 421 -13.88 0.87 7.79
C LEU A 421 -14.12 2.32 7.38
N ALA A 422 -13.15 2.97 6.72
CA ALA A 422 -13.28 4.38 6.35
C ALA A 422 -14.53 4.68 5.48
N PRO A 423 -14.83 3.96 4.39
CA PRO A 423 -16.00 4.23 3.56
C PRO A 423 -17.33 4.05 4.30
N LEU A 424 -17.40 3.11 5.25
CA LEU A 424 -18.61 2.86 6.05
C LEU A 424 -18.96 4.04 6.97
N VAL A 425 -17.98 4.84 7.35
CA VAL A 425 -18.18 6.02 8.18
C VAL A 425 -19.00 7.09 7.47
N PHE A 426 -19.05 7.10 6.13
CA PHE A 426 -19.96 8.00 5.41
C PHE A 426 -21.44 7.70 5.63
N LEU A 427 -21.80 6.50 6.11
CA LEU A 427 -23.20 6.18 6.48
C LEU A 427 -23.66 6.95 7.70
N LEU A 428 -22.72 7.41 8.53
CA LEU A 428 -23.03 8.18 9.73
C LEU A 428 -23.54 9.59 9.43
N ASP A 429 -23.44 10.05 8.16
CA ASP A 429 -24.02 11.30 7.66
C ASP A 429 -25.55 11.37 7.85
N GLU A 430 -26.23 10.22 7.85
CA GLU A 430 -27.69 10.14 8.08
C GLU A 430 -28.07 10.51 9.51
N ALA A 431 -27.24 10.13 10.49
CA ALA A 431 -27.46 10.47 11.89
C ALA A 431 -27.09 11.93 12.17
N TRP A 432 -25.91 12.36 11.72
CA TRP A 432 -25.49 13.75 11.85
C TRP A 432 -24.50 14.12 10.73
N ARG A 433 -24.81 15.21 10.00
CA ARG A 433 -24.07 15.59 8.77
C ARG A 433 -22.57 15.77 8.94
N SER A 434 -22.12 16.14 10.14
CA SER A 434 -20.70 16.36 10.45
C SER A 434 -20.03 15.15 11.11
N LEU A 435 -20.77 14.07 11.41
CA LEU A 435 -20.27 12.91 12.14
C LEU A 435 -19.13 12.18 11.41
N PRO A 436 -19.18 11.96 10.08
CA PRO A 436 -18.06 11.38 9.36
C PRO A 436 -16.76 12.17 9.55
N GLU A 437 -16.80 13.50 9.36
CA GLU A 437 -15.63 14.37 9.53
C GLU A 437 -15.11 14.36 10.99
N VAL A 438 -16.01 14.37 11.98
CA VAL A 438 -15.65 14.31 13.41
C VAL A 438 -14.97 12.97 13.75
N THR A 439 -15.45 11.85 13.21
CA THR A 439 -14.82 10.54 13.44
C THR A 439 -13.42 10.45 12.82
N TYR A 440 -13.22 10.95 11.59
CA TYR A 440 -11.89 11.02 10.99
C TYR A 440 -10.94 11.89 11.81
N CYS A 441 -11.41 13.06 12.27
CA CYS A 441 -10.65 13.95 13.16
C CYS A 441 -10.26 13.24 14.47
N GLY A 442 -11.23 12.63 15.16
CA GLY A 442 -11.00 11.93 16.43
C GLY A 442 -10.01 10.77 16.29
N VAL A 443 -10.16 9.93 15.26
CA VAL A 443 -9.24 8.81 15.01
C VAL A 443 -7.82 9.32 14.66
N ALA A 444 -7.69 10.37 13.86
CA ALA A 444 -6.41 10.97 13.52
C ALA A 444 -5.68 11.54 14.76
N VAL A 445 -6.38 12.29 15.60
CA VAL A 445 -5.80 12.89 16.82
C VAL A 445 -5.45 11.81 17.84
N CYS A 446 -6.33 10.84 18.09
CA CYS A 446 -6.05 9.73 19.01
C CYS A 446 -4.87 8.89 18.53
N SER A 447 -4.79 8.55 17.24
CA SER A 447 -3.66 7.80 16.69
C SER A 447 -2.35 8.59 16.71
N GLY A 448 -2.40 9.91 16.54
CA GLY A 448 -1.25 10.81 16.73
C GLY A 448 -0.80 10.89 18.19
N ALA A 449 -1.74 10.90 19.14
CA ALA A 449 -1.42 10.86 20.58
C ALA A 449 -0.74 9.53 20.96
N VAL A 450 -1.26 8.40 20.46
CA VAL A 450 -0.63 7.08 20.62
C VAL A 450 0.78 7.06 20.02
N ALA A 451 1.01 7.78 18.92
CA ALA A 451 2.33 7.86 18.28
C ALA A 451 3.43 8.42 19.22
N PHE A 452 3.09 9.23 20.24
CA PHE A 452 4.07 9.70 21.23
C PHE A 452 4.58 8.62 22.18
N LEU A 453 3.81 7.54 22.36
CA LEU A 453 4.18 6.40 23.21
C LEU A 453 5.23 5.49 22.54
N LEU A 454 5.44 5.65 21.22
CA LEU A 454 6.41 4.84 20.50
C LEU A 454 7.85 5.34 20.76
N PRO A 455 8.87 4.45 20.66
CA PRO A 455 10.26 4.82 20.89
C PRO A 455 10.88 5.54 19.69
N GLU A 456 11.73 6.54 19.93
CA GLU A 456 12.45 7.24 18.86
C GLU A 456 13.51 6.35 18.20
N THR A 457 13.57 6.35 16.87
CA THR A 457 14.52 5.53 16.07
C THR A 457 15.62 6.36 15.40
N LEU A 458 15.55 7.70 15.47
CA LEU A 458 16.57 8.58 14.89
C LEU A 458 17.98 8.29 15.46
N ASN A 459 18.92 7.96 14.59
CA ASN A 459 20.34 7.68 14.91
C ASN A 459 20.58 6.53 15.91
N VAL A 460 19.58 5.67 16.12
CA VAL A 460 19.70 4.45 16.94
C VAL A 460 20.04 3.26 16.03
N ARG A 461 20.86 2.32 16.52
CA ARG A 461 21.12 1.08 15.78
C ARG A 461 19.83 0.27 15.66
N LEU A 462 19.58 -0.29 14.47
CA LEU A 462 18.44 -1.15 14.26
C LEU A 462 18.61 -2.46 15.06
N PRO A 463 17.55 -2.95 15.71
CA PRO A 463 17.61 -4.22 16.43
C PRO A 463 17.77 -5.38 15.45
N GLU A 464 18.73 -6.28 15.73
CA GLU A 464 19.01 -7.44 14.90
C GLU A 464 18.33 -8.70 15.47
N GLY A 465 18.17 -8.77 16.80
CA GLY A 465 17.54 -9.90 17.52
C GLY A 465 16.37 -9.50 18.43
N ILE A 466 15.70 -10.51 19.01
CA ILE A 466 14.63 -10.33 20.01
C ILE A 466 15.22 -9.88 21.36
N GLU A 467 16.42 -10.36 21.67
CA GLU A 467 17.17 -10.01 22.89
C GLU A 467 17.48 -8.51 23.00
N ASP A 468 17.60 -7.80 21.87
CA ASP A 468 17.80 -6.35 21.81
C ASP A 468 16.56 -5.57 22.30
N ILE A 469 15.38 -6.20 22.26
CA ILE A 469 14.09 -5.61 22.64
C ILE A 469 13.75 -5.94 24.11
N GLU A 470 14.05 -7.17 24.55
CA GLU A 470 13.74 -7.64 25.90
C GLU A 470 14.62 -7.01 26.99
N LYS A 471 15.86 -6.62 26.67
CA LYS A 471 16.80 -6.00 27.63
C LYS A 471 16.50 -4.54 27.99
N GLY A 472 15.28 -4.04 27.72
CA GLY A 472 14.95 -2.61 27.74
C GLY A 472 15.57 -1.78 28.87
N HIS A 473 16.72 -1.11 28.62
CA HIS A 473 17.20 0.20 29.13
C HIS A 473 18.71 0.45 28.84
N PRO A 474 19.22 1.69 29.01
CA PRO A 474 19.88 2.50 28.00
C PRO A 474 21.41 2.29 27.90
N SER A 475 21.88 1.51 26.95
CA SER A 475 23.25 1.66 26.43
C SER A 475 23.21 2.37 25.08
N LEU A 476 22.57 3.55 25.07
CA LEU A 476 22.83 4.57 24.05
C LEU A 476 24.28 5.05 24.27
N LEU A 477 25.23 4.33 23.71
CA LEU A 477 26.44 5.00 23.27
C LEU A 477 25.99 5.93 22.13
N PRO A 478 26.06 7.27 22.28
CA PRO A 478 25.94 8.15 21.13
C PRO A 478 26.99 7.68 20.10
N ALA A 479 26.64 7.69 18.82
CA ALA A 479 27.60 7.46 17.75
C ALA A 479 28.77 8.44 17.94
N ARG A 480 29.84 7.97 18.59
CA ARG A 480 30.97 8.82 18.99
C ARG A 480 31.75 9.14 17.73
N GLY A 481 31.51 10.35 17.22
CA GLY A 481 32.40 11.14 16.37
C GLY A 481 33.11 10.43 15.22
N ARG A 482 32.54 10.56 14.02
CA ARG A 482 33.34 10.97 12.85
C ARG A 482 32.57 12.08 12.15
N ARG A 483 33.03 13.33 12.34
CA ARG A 483 32.75 14.40 11.37
C ARG A 483 33.26 13.91 10.02
N ASP A 484 32.50 14.22 8.99
CA ASP A 484 32.78 13.94 7.58
C ASP A 484 32.51 12.49 7.14
N SER A 485 31.24 12.09 7.11
CA SER A 485 30.70 11.06 6.23
C SER A 485 29.21 11.36 5.98
N PRO A 486 28.72 11.40 4.72
CA PRO A 486 27.32 11.68 4.46
C PRO A 486 26.44 10.55 5.02
N VAL A 487 25.38 10.96 5.70
CA VAL A 487 24.44 10.13 6.46
C VAL A 487 23.84 8.99 5.62
N GLN A 488 23.86 7.79 6.20
CA GLN A 488 23.28 6.54 5.70
C GLN A 488 21.83 6.71 5.22
N LEU A 489 21.62 6.32 3.96
CA LEU A 489 20.32 6.11 3.36
C LEU A 489 19.77 4.71 3.68
N PRO A 490 18.46 4.54 3.93
CA PRO A 490 17.78 3.35 3.45
C PRO A 490 17.84 3.39 1.92
N ALA A 491 18.55 2.43 1.32
CA ALA A 491 18.87 2.34 -0.11
C ALA A 491 17.65 2.16 -1.05
N PHE A 492 16.45 2.57 -0.65
CA PHE A 492 15.23 2.44 -1.44
C PHE A 492 14.83 3.71 -2.20
N LEU A 493 15.36 4.89 -1.85
CA LEU A 493 14.95 6.13 -2.51
C LEU A 493 16.09 7.16 -2.47
N LEU A 494 16.98 7.15 -3.46
CA LEU A 494 17.54 8.39 -3.99
C LEU A 494 17.90 8.25 -5.47
N PHE A 495 17.12 8.98 -6.26
CA PHE A 495 17.58 9.65 -7.46
C PHE A 495 18.55 10.77 -7.05
N CYS A 496 19.75 10.83 -7.62
CA CYS A 496 20.25 11.98 -8.37
C CYS A 496 21.57 11.61 -9.08
N PRO A 497 21.74 11.92 -10.37
CA PRO A 497 22.98 11.65 -11.09
C PRO A 497 23.98 12.78 -10.81
N SER A 498 25.03 12.50 -10.05
CA SER A 498 26.21 13.36 -10.05
C SER A 498 27.16 12.84 -11.11
N ALA A 499 27.05 13.41 -12.31
CA ALA A 499 28.11 13.36 -13.30
C ALA A 499 29.35 14.08 -12.74
N GLN A 500 30.52 13.48 -12.90
CA GLN A 500 31.75 14.22 -13.21
C GLN A 500 32.83 13.26 -13.69
N THR A 501 33.19 13.47 -14.96
CA THR A 501 34.51 13.32 -15.64
C THR A 501 35.51 12.32 -15.10
#